data_AF-A0AAU4BPM1-F1
#
_entry.id   AF-A0AAU4BPM1-F1
#
_cell.length_a   1.000
_cell.length_b   1.000
_cell.length_c   1.000
_cell.angle_alpha   90.00
_cell.angle_beta   90.00
_cell.angle_gamma   90.00
#
_symmetry.space_group_name_H-M   'P 1'
#
loop_
_entity.id
_entity.type
_entity.pdbx_description
1 polymer ?
#
loop_
_entity_poly.entity_id
_entity_poly.type
_entity_poly.pdbx_seq_one_letter_code
_entity_poly.pdbx_strand_id
1 'polypeptide(L)'
;MAGDVDRERVAKYTVARRGSLGLTQEQLAERAGVTVKTVYNLEAGERWPQARTRGAIEDALRWRPGDLARVAEGMEPLGGQDPAAADETPRELAELNAYFADLRADPGEKRRLALTFLRALYGEPGGRAATR
;
A
#
# COMPACT_ATOMS: atom_id res chain seq x y z
N MET A 1 9.58 31.29 -1.18
CA MET A 1 9.92 30.57 0.06
C MET A 1 10.04 29.09 -0.29
N ALA A 2 11.26 28.56 -0.44
CA ALA A 2 11.43 27.12 -0.56
C ALA A 2 11.28 26.55 0.85
N GLY A 3 10.09 26.04 1.17
CA GLY A 3 9.86 25.35 2.44
C GLY A 3 10.93 24.26 2.60
N ASP A 4 11.57 24.23 3.75
CA ASP A 4 12.65 23.29 4.04
C ASP A 4 12.10 21.88 3.86
N VAL A 5 12.55 21.20 2.81
CA VAL A 5 12.12 19.85 2.45
C VAL A 5 12.38 18.96 3.66
N ASP A 6 11.36 18.27 4.18
CA ASP A 6 11.54 17.32 5.29
C ASP A 6 12.27 16.06 4.80
N ARG A 7 13.58 16.21 4.67
CA ARG A 7 14.49 15.18 4.15
C ARG A 7 14.56 13.98 5.08
N GLU A 8 14.42 14.19 6.39
CA GLU A 8 14.41 13.11 7.38
C GLU A 8 13.14 12.25 7.22
N ARG A 9 11.98 12.87 7.00
CA ARG A 9 10.75 12.15 6.70
C ARG A 9 10.88 11.35 5.41
N VAL A 10 11.40 11.96 4.35
CA VAL A 10 11.60 11.25 3.08
C VAL A 10 12.54 10.05 3.24
N ALA A 11 13.65 10.22 3.96
CA ALA A 11 14.57 9.14 4.30
C ALA A 11 13.85 7.95 4.96
N LYS A 12 13.10 8.21 6.04
CA LYS A 12 12.35 7.18 6.78
C LYS A 12 11.36 6.43 5.88
N TYR A 13 10.58 7.17 5.09
CA TYR A 13 9.59 6.59 4.18
C TYR A 13 10.23 5.76 3.07
N THR A 14 11.34 6.24 2.50
CA THR A 14 12.10 5.55 1.46
C THR A 14 12.64 4.22 1.99
N VAL A 15 13.27 4.23 3.17
CA VAL A 15 13.80 3.02 3.83
C VAL A 15 12.67 2.04 4.15
N ALA A 16 11.57 2.52 4.74
CA ALA A 16 10.43 1.68 5.09
C ALA A 16 9.82 1.02 3.84
N ARG A 17 9.63 1.79 2.75
CA ARG A 17 9.09 1.26 1.50
C ARG A 17 10.03 0.25 0.87
N ARG A 18 11.32 0.57 0.76
CA ARG A 18 12.33 -0.35 0.24
C ARG A 18 12.34 -1.67 1.03
N GLY A 19 12.27 -1.59 2.37
CA GLY A 19 12.16 -2.74 3.26
C GLY A 19 10.88 -3.56 3.03
N SER A 20 9.73 -2.91 2.84
CA SER A 20 8.46 -3.59 2.54
C SER A 20 8.48 -4.35 1.20
N LEU A 21 9.34 -3.93 0.27
CA LEU A 21 9.54 -4.59 -1.02
C LEU A 21 10.66 -5.65 -0.97
N GLY A 22 11.30 -5.85 0.19
CA GLY A 22 12.41 -6.80 0.36
C GLY A 22 13.68 -6.42 -0.41
N LEU A 23 13.89 -5.14 -0.70
CA LEU A 23 15.01 -4.67 -1.53
C LEU A 23 16.21 -4.21 -0.69
N THR A 24 17.42 -4.53 -1.15
CA THR A 24 18.65 -3.86 -0.69
C THR A 24 18.83 -2.49 -1.37
N GLN A 25 19.76 -1.66 -0.87
CA GLN A 25 20.06 -0.37 -1.49
C GLN A 25 20.63 -0.55 -2.91
N GLU A 26 21.44 -1.59 -3.13
CA GLU A 26 22.00 -1.95 -4.43
C GLU A 26 20.89 -2.34 -5.41
N GLN A 27 19.95 -3.19 -4.98
CA GLN A 27 18.82 -3.60 -5.82
C GLN A 27 17.90 -2.43 -6.16
N LEU A 28 17.67 -1.51 -5.23
CA LEU A 28 16.91 -0.29 -5.51
C LEU A 28 17.65 0.59 -6.53
N ALA A 29 18.96 0.76 -6.35
CA ALA A 29 19.78 1.56 -7.25
C ALA A 29 19.81 0.99 -8.67
N GLU A 30 19.98 -0.32 -8.80
CA GLU A 30 19.92 -1.06 -10.06
C GLU A 30 18.58 -0.87 -10.76
N ARG A 31 17.46 -1.08 -10.04
CA ARG A 31 16.11 -0.89 -10.59
C ARG A 31 15.84 0.54 -11.05
N ALA A 32 16.31 1.52 -10.28
CA ALA A 32 16.15 2.93 -10.62
C ALA A 32 17.17 3.43 -11.68
N GLY A 33 18.16 2.61 -12.07
CA GLY A 33 19.23 3.03 -12.97
C GLY A 33 20.09 4.18 -12.41
N VAL A 34 20.30 4.19 -11.08
CA VAL A 34 21.08 5.20 -10.36
C VAL A 34 22.26 4.57 -9.62
N THR A 35 23.16 5.40 -9.09
CA THR A 35 24.26 4.89 -8.27
C THR A 35 23.76 4.51 -6.87
N VAL A 36 24.37 3.50 -6.24
CA VAL A 36 24.07 3.11 -4.84
C VAL A 36 24.25 4.30 -3.89
N LYS A 37 25.26 5.13 -4.13
CA LYS A 37 25.51 6.37 -3.37
C LYS A 37 24.33 7.35 -3.43
N THR A 38 23.61 7.41 -4.55
CA THR A 38 22.41 8.25 -4.70
C THR A 38 21.29 7.77 -3.78
N VAL A 39 21.07 6.45 -3.71
CA VAL A 39 20.09 5.84 -2.80
C VAL A 39 20.50 6.06 -1.35
N TYR A 40 21.77 5.81 -1.00
CA TYR A 40 22.30 6.05 0.33
C TYR A 40 22.08 7.51 0.78
N ASN A 41 22.45 8.49 -0.05
CA ASN A 41 22.31 9.90 0.29
C ASN A 41 20.85 10.34 0.46
N LEU A 42 19.92 9.72 -0.28
CA LEU A 42 18.48 9.95 -0.12
C LEU A 42 17.98 9.36 1.20
N GLU A 43 18.35 8.11 1.49
CA GLU A 43 17.94 7.39 2.70
C GLU A 43 18.58 7.90 3.99
N ALA A 44 19.73 8.57 3.88
CA ALA A 44 20.36 9.29 4.99
C ALA A 44 19.80 10.72 5.17
N GLY A 45 18.94 11.20 4.25
CA GLY A 45 18.43 12.57 4.26
C GLY A 45 19.50 13.63 3.93
N GLU A 46 20.70 13.22 3.51
CA GLU A 46 21.83 14.11 3.23
C GLU A 46 21.57 14.98 1.99
N ARG A 47 21.00 14.39 0.92
CA ARG A 47 20.84 15.09 -0.35
C ARG A 47 19.47 14.85 -0.99
N TRP A 48 18.86 15.94 -1.44
CA TRP A 48 17.68 15.91 -2.30
C TRP A 48 18.09 15.67 -3.77
N PRO A 49 17.69 14.55 -4.41
CA PRO A 49 18.06 14.27 -5.79
C PRO A 49 17.30 15.16 -6.80
N GLN A 50 17.82 15.25 -8.01
CA GLN A 50 17.15 15.97 -9.10
C GLN A 50 15.82 15.29 -9.47
N ALA A 51 14.89 16.04 -10.07
CA ALA A 51 13.55 15.55 -10.39
C ALA A 51 13.56 14.25 -11.21
N ARG A 52 14.43 14.13 -12.21
CA ARG A 52 14.59 12.91 -13.02
C ARG A 52 14.96 11.69 -12.17
N THR A 53 15.94 11.86 -11.30
CA THR A 53 16.43 10.80 -10.39
C THR A 53 15.36 10.43 -9.37
N ARG A 54 14.61 11.41 -8.85
CA ARG A 54 13.47 11.15 -7.95
C ARG A 54 12.42 10.30 -8.64
N GLY A 55 12.03 10.65 -9.87
CA GLY A 55 11.07 9.87 -10.66
C GLY A 55 11.51 8.42 -10.88
N ALA A 56 12.80 8.18 -11.15
CA ALA A 56 13.32 6.82 -11.32
C ALA A 56 13.32 6.02 -10.00
N ILE A 57 13.63 6.66 -8.88
CA ILE A 57 13.56 6.04 -7.55
C ILE A 57 12.09 5.77 -7.15
N GLU A 58 11.18 6.69 -7.42
CA GLU A 58 9.74 6.53 -7.19
C GLU A 58 9.20 5.32 -7.95
N ASP A 59 9.52 5.19 -9.24
CA ASP A 59 9.14 4.05 -10.06
C ASP A 59 9.66 2.71 -9.49
N ALA A 60 10.95 2.67 -9.12
CA ALA A 60 11.56 1.48 -8.53
C ALA A 60 10.97 1.10 -7.16
N LEU A 61 10.43 2.08 -6.41
CA LEU A 61 9.70 1.90 -5.15
C LEU A 61 8.20 1.59 -5.35
N ARG A 62 7.75 1.44 -6.60
CA ARG A 62 6.33 1.33 -6.96
C ARG A 62 5.52 2.46 -6.32
N TRP A 63 6.00 3.68 -6.48
CA TRP A 63 5.36 4.92 -6.08
C TRP A 63 5.00 5.74 -7.30
N ARG A 64 4.05 6.66 -7.13
CA ARG A 64 3.66 7.56 -8.21
C ARG A 64 4.70 8.65 -8.37
N PRO A 65 4.91 9.16 -9.60
CA PRO A 65 5.74 10.34 -9.81
C PRO A 65 5.29 11.50 -8.91
N GLY A 66 6.22 12.04 -8.14
CA GLY A 66 5.97 13.11 -7.17
C GLY A 66 5.68 12.65 -5.74
N ASP A 67 5.56 11.36 -5.45
CA ASP A 67 5.32 10.86 -4.09
C ASP A 67 6.46 11.24 -3.12
N LEU A 68 7.73 11.28 -3.55
CA LEU A 68 8.82 11.77 -2.70
C LEU A 68 8.61 13.24 -2.33
N ALA A 69 8.16 14.07 -3.28
CA ALA A 69 7.86 15.48 -3.01
C ALA A 69 6.68 15.63 -2.04
N ARG A 70 5.63 14.80 -2.20
CA ARG A 70 4.51 14.77 -1.26
C ARG A 70 4.97 14.45 0.16
N VAL A 71 5.82 13.44 0.30
CA VAL A 71 6.39 13.06 1.59
C VAL A 71 7.23 14.20 2.18
N ALA A 72 8.04 14.86 1.35
CA ALA A 72 8.80 16.05 1.76
C ALA A 72 7.91 17.22 2.23
N GLU A 73 6.72 17.35 1.67
CA GLU A 73 5.71 18.34 2.04
C GLU A 73 4.86 17.91 3.25
N GLY A 74 5.20 16.79 3.89
CA GLY A 74 4.50 16.27 5.06
C GLY A 74 3.23 15.45 4.74
N MET A 75 2.94 15.22 3.46
CA MET A 75 1.84 14.34 3.04
C MET A 75 2.26 12.87 3.06
N GLU A 76 1.28 11.97 2.94
CA GLU A 76 1.53 10.55 2.67
C GLU A 76 1.75 10.30 1.17
N PRO A 77 2.61 9.34 0.80
CA PRO A 77 2.74 8.90 -0.59
C PRO A 77 1.43 8.24 -1.00
N LEU A 78 0.98 8.49 -2.23
CA LEU A 78 -0.23 7.85 -2.75
C LEU A 78 0.02 6.38 -3.10
N GLY A 79 1.27 6.02 -3.35
CA GLY A 79 1.65 4.67 -3.71
C GLY A 79 1.29 4.34 -5.16
N GLY A 80 2.09 3.48 -5.79
CA GLY A 80 1.76 2.86 -7.04
C GLY A 80 0.73 1.76 -6.77
N GLN A 81 -0.47 1.96 -7.29
CA GLN A 81 -1.39 0.86 -7.52
C GLN A 81 -0.71 -0.09 -8.51
N ASP A 82 -0.54 -1.36 -8.13
CA ASP A 82 -0.37 -2.40 -9.13
C ASP A 82 -1.64 -2.33 -9.98
N PRO A 83 -1.60 -1.90 -11.27
CA PRO A 83 -2.82 -1.69 -12.04
C PRO A 83 -3.63 -2.99 -12.15
N ALA A 84 -2.97 -4.15 -12.09
CA ALA A 84 -3.64 -5.44 -11.99
C ALA A 84 -4.43 -5.61 -10.66
N ALA A 85 -3.83 -5.27 -9.51
CA ALA A 85 -4.51 -5.41 -8.22
C ALA A 85 -5.58 -4.33 -7.97
N ALA A 86 -5.41 -3.15 -8.56
CA ALA A 86 -6.35 -2.05 -8.44
C ALA A 86 -7.62 -2.22 -9.26
N ASP A 87 -7.59 -3.04 -10.31
CA ASP A 87 -8.78 -3.40 -11.09
C ASP A 87 -9.47 -4.67 -10.55
N GLU A 88 -8.72 -5.57 -9.90
CA GLU A 88 -9.28 -6.78 -9.28
C GLU A 88 -10.04 -6.48 -7.98
N THR A 89 -9.46 -5.66 -7.09
CA THR A 89 -10.07 -5.39 -5.77
C THR A 89 -11.47 -4.76 -5.87
N PRO A 90 -11.72 -3.74 -6.71
CA PRO A 90 -13.05 -3.15 -6.86
C PRO A 90 -14.05 -4.13 -7.50
N ARG A 91 -13.60 -5.00 -8.40
CA ARG A 91 -14.45 -6.02 -9.04
C ARG A 91 -14.86 -7.11 -8.05
N GLU A 92 -13.90 -7.65 -7.30
CA GLU A 92 -14.17 -8.66 -6.26
C GLU A 92 -15.13 -8.14 -5.18
N LEU A 93 -14.94 -6.89 -4.74
CA LEU A 93 -15.84 -6.25 -3.79
C LEU A 93 -17.25 -6.05 -4.35
N ALA A 94 -17.36 -5.70 -5.64
CA ALA A 94 -18.66 -5.56 -6.31
C ALA A 94 -19.38 -6.90 -6.42
N GLU A 95 -18.66 -7.98 -6.75
CA GLU A 95 -19.20 -9.34 -6.84
C GLU A 95 -19.68 -9.84 -5.47
N LEU A 96 -18.89 -9.65 -4.42
CA LEU A 96 -19.29 -9.99 -3.05
C LEU A 96 -20.52 -9.19 -2.61
N ASN A 97 -20.56 -7.89 -2.89
CA ASN A 97 -21.69 -7.05 -2.54
C ASN A 97 -22.97 -7.47 -3.28
N ALA A 98 -22.88 -7.83 -4.56
CA ALA A 98 -23.99 -8.38 -5.32
C ALA A 98 -24.48 -9.71 -4.74
N TYR A 99 -23.55 -10.60 -4.35
CA TYR A 99 -23.88 -11.87 -3.70
C TYR A 99 -24.57 -11.66 -2.35
N PHE A 100 -24.08 -10.74 -1.50
CA PHE A 100 -24.75 -10.40 -0.24
C PHE A 100 -26.12 -9.74 -0.45
N ALA A 101 -26.28 -8.94 -1.51
CA ALA A 101 -27.57 -8.37 -1.87
C ALA A 101 -28.59 -9.46 -2.25
N ASP A 102 -28.17 -10.48 -3.03
CA ASP A 102 -28.99 -11.66 -3.36
C ASP A 102 -29.37 -12.45 -2.10
N LEU A 103 -28.41 -12.74 -1.23
CA LEU A 103 -28.64 -13.43 0.05
C LEU A 103 -29.58 -12.65 0.99
N ARG A 104 -29.57 -11.32 0.93
CA ARG A 104 -30.48 -10.48 1.72
C ARG A 104 -31.89 -10.49 1.16
N ALA A 105 -32.03 -10.56 -0.16
CA ALA A 105 -33.31 -10.59 -0.86
C ALA A 105 -34.01 -11.96 -0.75
N ASP A 106 -33.25 -13.06 -0.71
CA ASP A 106 -33.77 -14.42 -0.57
C ASP A 106 -33.45 -15.03 0.83
N PRO A 107 -34.42 -15.07 1.77
CA PRO A 107 -34.24 -15.74 3.06
C PRO A 107 -34.26 -17.29 2.98
N GLY A 108 -34.27 -17.84 1.77
CA GLY A 108 -34.32 -19.25 1.45
C GLY A 108 -33.05 -20.04 1.77
N GLU A 109 -32.88 -21.15 1.06
CA GLU A 109 -31.87 -22.18 1.34
C GLU A 109 -30.44 -21.66 1.20
N LYS A 110 -30.19 -20.78 0.22
CA LYS A 110 -28.87 -20.18 -0.01
C LYS A 110 -28.36 -19.40 1.21
N ARG A 111 -29.22 -18.61 1.84
CA ARG A 111 -28.88 -17.85 3.07
C ARG A 111 -28.58 -18.79 4.23
N ARG A 112 -29.35 -19.87 4.39
CA ARG A 112 -29.09 -20.86 5.44
C ARG A 112 -27.76 -21.57 5.23
N LEU A 113 -27.50 -22.04 4.01
CA LEU A 113 -26.24 -22.71 3.66
C LEU A 113 -25.03 -21.77 3.83
N ALA A 114 -25.13 -20.52 3.37
CA ALA A 114 -24.07 -19.53 3.53
C ALA A 114 -23.75 -19.26 5.01
N LEU A 115 -24.77 -19.10 5.85
CA LEU A 115 -24.58 -18.91 7.29
C LEU A 115 -24.02 -20.16 7.98
N THR A 116 -24.46 -21.36 7.59
CA THR A 116 -23.88 -22.62 8.09
C THR A 116 -22.40 -22.72 7.71
N PHE A 117 -22.03 -22.36 6.49
CA PHE A 117 -20.65 -22.41 6.02
C PHE A 117 -19.77 -21.39 6.75
N LEU A 118 -20.24 -20.15 6.92
CA LEU A 118 -19.51 -19.11 7.67
C LEU A 118 -19.32 -19.48 9.14
N ARG A 119 -20.33 -20.09 9.77
CA ARG A 119 -20.22 -20.61 11.15
C ARG A 119 -19.23 -21.76 11.27
N ALA A 120 -19.15 -22.62 10.26
CA ALA A 120 -18.17 -23.71 10.23
C ALA A 120 -16.73 -23.20 10.01
N LEU A 121 -16.54 -22.15 9.21
CA LEU A 121 -15.24 -21.58 8.90
C LEU A 121 -14.69 -20.67 10.02
N TYR A 122 -15.55 -19.88 10.68
CA TYR A 122 -15.12 -18.83 11.60
C TYR A 122 -15.71 -18.94 13.02
N GLY A 123 -16.52 -19.96 13.30
CA GLY A 123 -17.27 -20.08 14.55
C GLY A 123 -18.49 -19.14 14.62
N GLU A 124 -19.34 -19.29 15.64
CA GLU A 124 -20.51 -18.41 15.84
C GLU A 124 -20.06 -16.95 16.06
N PRO A 125 -20.56 -15.98 15.28
CA PRO A 125 -20.27 -14.57 15.49
C PRO A 125 -21.06 -14.06 16.71
N GLY A 126 -20.54 -14.30 17.92
CA GLY A 126 -21.25 -13.90 19.14
C GLY A 126 -20.70 -14.44 20.45
N GLY A 127 -19.38 -14.48 20.62
CA GLY A 127 -18.75 -14.89 21.88
C GLY A 127 -18.43 -13.75 22.86
N ARG A 128 -19.36 -12.82 23.14
CA ARG A 128 -19.28 -11.95 24.34
C ARG A 128 -20.67 -11.55 24.84
N ALA A 129 -21.15 -12.25 25.87
CA ALA A 129 -21.81 -11.68 27.04
C ALA A 129 -22.14 -12.80 28.04
N ALA A 130 -21.43 -12.82 29.18
CA ALA A 130 -22.04 -12.94 30.51
C ALA A 130 -20.94 -12.90 31.56
N THR A 131 -20.78 -11.71 32.13
CA THR A 131 -20.19 -11.47 33.44
C THR A 131 -20.73 -12.46 34.47
N ARG A 132 -19.85 -13.06 35.26
CA ARG A 132 -20.14 -13.43 36.64
C ARG A 132 -18.89 -13.28 37.49
#